data_AF-A0A428RPF9-F1
#
_entry.id   AF-A0A428RPF9-F1
#
_cell.length_a   1.000
_cell.length_b   1.000
_cell.length_c   1.000
_cell.angle_alpha   90.00
_cell.angle_beta   90.00
_cell.angle_gamma   90.00
#
_symmetry.space_group_name_H-M   'P 1'
#
loop_
_entity.id
_entity.type
_entity.pdbx_description
1 polymer ?
#
loop_
_entity_poly.entity_id
_entity_poly.type
_entity_poly.pdbx_seq_one_letter_code
_entity_poly.pdbx_strand_id
1 'polypeptide(L)'
;MSLKTCSRRLLKLQTTSLPLCTQFRSHFIIQNTISRAHLRPLCGTRPFNMSNDDDYMAFLNKANQDTGADATTQQKSSVFKAKDTGSEVPKEIRNVCKSAVYTSDADEPFEEVSLKWEGKNGLPTESEFAKLINHSSPDSAEIKILDPLNWDSRGQYTDVIEAVREASKGNDVRVYQIVRDATRVEYWVVSHADGRLIGAKALSVES
;
A
#
# COMPACT_ATOMS: atom_id res chain seq x y z
N MET A 1 -16.00 4.79 59.93
CA MET A 1 -16.73 6.09 59.89
C MET A 1 -15.91 7.09 59.09
N SER A 2 -16.61 7.96 58.36
CA SER A 2 -16.12 9.11 57.59
C SER A 2 -15.87 8.90 56.08
N LEU A 3 -16.95 9.23 55.37
CA LEU A 3 -17.11 9.55 53.95
C LEU A 3 -16.20 10.70 53.49
N LYS A 4 -15.93 10.79 52.18
CA LYS A 4 -15.86 12.04 51.41
C LYS A 4 -16.01 11.79 49.89
N THR A 5 -17.24 11.99 49.43
CA THR A 5 -17.71 12.73 48.24
C THR A 5 -16.81 12.98 47.00
N CYS A 6 -17.29 12.44 45.86
CA CYS A 6 -17.74 13.11 44.63
C CYS A 6 -16.85 14.13 43.89
N SER A 7 -16.60 13.89 42.58
CA SER A 7 -16.94 14.88 41.53
C SER A 7 -16.87 14.28 40.11
N ARG A 8 -18.00 14.32 39.39
CA ARG A 8 -18.16 14.05 37.96
C ARG A 8 -17.83 15.32 37.17
N ARG A 9 -17.08 15.21 36.07
CA ARG A 9 -17.08 16.23 35.00
C ARG A 9 -17.41 15.62 33.64
N LEU A 10 -18.66 15.89 33.25
CA LEU A 10 -19.19 15.84 31.89
C LEU A 10 -18.82 17.15 31.17
N LEU A 11 -18.21 17.05 29.99
CA LEU A 11 -18.10 18.12 28.99
C LEU A 11 -18.51 17.49 27.66
N LYS A 12 -19.81 17.52 27.33
CA LYS A 12 -20.47 18.48 26.42
C LYS A 12 -19.89 18.46 24.99
N LEU A 13 -20.56 17.66 24.17
CA LEU A 13 -20.67 17.79 22.72
C LEU A 13 -21.04 19.23 22.33
N GLN A 14 -20.36 19.75 21.30
CA GLN A 14 -20.88 20.88 20.53
C GLN A 14 -20.84 20.52 19.04
N THR A 15 -22.04 20.51 18.49
CA THR A 15 -22.42 20.29 17.10
C THR A 15 -22.74 21.67 16.52
N THR A 16 -22.06 22.10 15.46
CA THR A 16 -22.46 23.27 14.63
C THR A 16 -21.85 23.08 13.24
N SER A 17 -22.65 22.75 12.21
CA SER A 17 -23.47 23.66 11.38
C SER A 17 -22.70 24.18 10.16
N LEU A 18 -22.99 23.59 8.99
CA LEU A 18 -22.68 24.12 7.66
C LEU A 18 -23.52 25.36 7.36
N PRO A 19 -23.04 26.26 6.48
CA PRO A 19 -23.90 26.66 5.38
C PRO A 19 -23.21 26.72 4.00
N LEU A 20 -24.01 26.30 3.02
CA LEU A 20 -23.93 26.51 1.58
C LEU A 20 -24.19 27.99 1.23
N CYS A 21 -23.39 28.63 0.37
CA CYS A 21 -23.86 29.41 -0.82
C CYS A 21 -22.77 30.27 -1.48
N THR A 22 -22.63 30.07 -2.81
CA THR A 22 -22.43 31.06 -3.89
C THR A 22 -21.51 32.28 -3.68
N GLN A 23 -20.44 32.34 -4.49
CA GLN A 23 -20.21 33.53 -5.33
C GLN A 23 -19.49 33.19 -6.63
N PHE A 24 -20.19 33.48 -7.74
CA PHE A 24 -19.80 33.26 -9.13
C PHE A 24 -19.59 34.64 -9.77
N ARG A 25 -18.36 34.95 -10.22
CA ARG A 25 -17.94 36.03 -11.16
C ARG A 25 -16.41 36.04 -11.10
N SER A 26 -15.63 36.10 -12.18
CA SER A 26 -15.78 36.97 -13.34
C SER A 26 -14.88 36.50 -14.49
N HIS A 27 -15.50 36.38 -15.66
CA HIS A 27 -15.03 36.68 -17.01
C HIS A 27 -13.58 37.19 -17.15
N PHE A 28 -12.75 36.41 -17.86
CA PHE A 28 -11.76 36.99 -18.76
C PHE A 28 -11.75 36.19 -20.07
N ILE A 29 -12.38 36.80 -21.07
CA ILE A 29 -12.39 36.36 -22.46
C ILE A 29 -11.09 36.91 -23.07
N ILE A 30 -10.16 36.03 -23.45
CA ILE A 30 -9.13 36.39 -24.43
C ILE A 30 -9.49 35.65 -25.71
N GLN A 31 -10.05 36.41 -26.65
CA GLN A 31 -10.22 35.99 -28.03
C GLN A 31 -8.82 35.97 -28.68
N ASN A 32 -8.33 34.79 -29.05
CA ASN A 32 -7.23 34.69 -29.99
C ASN A 32 -7.79 34.20 -31.33
N THR A 33 -7.94 35.15 -32.25
CA THR A 33 -8.33 34.93 -33.64
C THR A 33 -7.16 34.34 -34.40
N ILE A 34 -7.25 33.07 -34.79
CA ILE A 34 -6.43 32.52 -35.89
C ILE A 34 -7.39 32.00 -36.94
N SER A 35 -7.56 32.84 -37.97
CA SER A 35 -8.18 32.51 -39.24
C SER A 35 -7.33 31.44 -39.93
N ARG A 36 -7.88 30.25 -40.16
CA ARG A 36 -7.32 29.31 -41.15
C ARG A 36 -8.46 28.67 -41.94
N ALA A 37 -8.72 29.28 -43.08
CA ALA A 37 -9.57 28.72 -44.12
C ALA A 37 -8.93 27.42 -44.63
N HIS A 38 -9.62 26.30 -44.44
CA HIS A 38 -9.35 25.07 -45.16
C HIS A 38 -10.58 24.71 -45.99
N LEU A 39 -10.40 24.89 -47.29
CA LEU A 39 -11.28 24.49 -48.37
C LEU A 39 -11.61 22.99 -48.25
N ARG A 40 -12.90 22.67 -48.38
CA ARG A 40 -13.40 21.30 -48.54
C ARG A 40 -12.98 20.75 -49.91
N PRO A 41 -12.38 19.55 -50.00
CA PRO A 41 -12.44 18.75 -51.20
C PRO A 41 -13.51 17.67 -51.04
N LEU A 42 -14.44 17.74 -51.99
CA LEU A 42 -15.34 16.75 -52.55
C LEU A 42 -15.18 15.28 -52.11
N CYS A 43 -16.35 14.70 -51.84
CA CYS A 43 -16.65 13.27 -51.81
C CYS A 43 -15.94 12.51 -52.94
N GLY A 44 -15.02 11.62 -52.57
CA GLY A 44 -14.44 10.62 -53.45
C GLY A 44 -14.72 9.26 -52.85
N THR A 45 -15.66 8.53 -53.45
CA THR A 45 -15.95 7.12 -53.17
C THR A 45 -14.66 6.33 -53.38
N ARG A 46 -14.05 5.83 -52.31
CA ARG A 46 -13.05 4.76 -52.38
C ARG A 46 -13.70 3.46 -51.93
N PRO A 47 -13.53 2.37 -52.70
CA PRO A 47 -14.08 1.07 -52.34
C PRO A 47 -13.49 0.60 -51.01
N PHE A 48 -14.32 -0.04 -50.20
CA PHE A 48 -13.93 -0.79 -49.00
C PHE A 48 -12.94 -1.88 -49.38
N ASN A 49 -11.65 -1.53 -49.46
CA ASN A 49 -10.57 -2.49 -49.47
C ASN A 49 -10.18 -2.69 -48.02
N MET A 50 -10.18 -3.94 -47.58
CA MET A 50 -9.84 -4.37 -46.24
C MET A 50 -8.46 -3.81 -45.86
N SER A 51 -8.43 -2.68 -45.15
CA SER A 51 -7.35 -2.29 -44.24
C SER A 51 -7.43 -3.26 -43.04
N ASN A 52 -7.20 -4.56 -43.25
CA ASN A 52 -5.92 -5.27 -43.25
C ASN A 52 -5.19 -5.01 -41.95
N ASP A 53 -5.03 -6.09 -41.17
CA ASP A 53 -4.43 -6.17 -39.83
C ASP A 53 -3.14 -5.34 -39.67
N ASP A 54 -2.45 -5.01 -40.76
CA ASP A 54 -1.33 -4.06 -40.79
C ASP A 54 -1.65 -2.70 -40.14
N ASP A 55 -2.82 -2.10 -40.38
CA ASP A 55 -3.19 -0.81 -39.76
C ASP A 55 -3.48 -0.97 -38.25
N TYR A 56 -4.01 -2.12 -37.84
CA TYR A 56 -4.22 -2.48 -36.43
C TYR A 56 -2.90 -2.76 -35.71
N MET A 57 -2.00 -3.50 -36.35
CA MET A 57 -0.64 -3.77 -35.87
C MET A 57 0.19 -2.48 -35.81
N ALA A 58 0.00 -1.56 -36.77
CA ALA A 58 0.64 -0.25 -36.73
C ALA A 58 0.15 0.59 -35.55
N PHE A 59 -1.13 0.56 -35.20
CA PHE A 59 -1.65 1.21 -33.99
C PHE A 59 -1.05 0.62 -32.70
N LEU A 60 -1.00 -0.71 -32.59
CA LEU A 60 -0.37 -1.38 -31.44
C LEU A 60 1.13 -1.06 -31.35
N ASN A 61 1.85 -1.12 -32.47
CA ASN A 61 3.28 -0.82 -32.52
C ASN A 61 3.57 0.67 -32.27
N LYS A 62 2.74 1.58 -32.76
CA LYS A 62 2.86 3.02 -32.52
C LYS A 62 2.69 3.35 -31.04
N ALA A 63 1.71 2.75 -30.38
CA ALA A 63 1.50 2.91 -28.94
C ALA A 63 2.69 2.34 -28.13
N ASN A 64 3.20 1.17 -28.53
CA ASN A 64 4.36 0.56 -27.88
C ASN A 64 5.69 1.29 -28.18
N GLN A 65 5.82 1.94 -29.33
CA GLN A 65 6.99 2.73 -29.72
C GLN A 65 7.08 4.06 -28.96
N ASP A 66 5.96 4.75 -28.75
CA ASP A 66 5.95 5.96 -27.90
C ASP A 66 6.20 5.63 -26.41
N THR A 67 6.11 4.35 -26.03
CA THR A 67 6.49 3.84 -24.70
C THR A 67 7.80 3.03 -24.70
N GLY A 68 8.54 3.03 -25.82
CA GLY A 68 9.53 2.01 -26.14
C GLY A 68 10.97 2.51 -26.29
N ALA A 69 11.49 3.25 -25.33
CA ALA A 69 12.92 3.27 -25.02
C ALA A 69 13.06 3.61 -23.54
N ASP A 70 13.39 2.58 -22.76
CA ASP A 70 13.42 2.55 -21.29
C ASP A 70 12.05 2.46 -20.58
N ALA A 71 11.43 1.27 -20.67
CA ALA A 71 10.67 0.70 -19.54
C ALA A 71 11.60 0.36 -18.34
N THR A 72 12.66 1.15 -18.13
CA THR A 72 13.57 1.14 -16.98
C THR A 72 13.37 2.43 -16.20
N THR A 73 12.13 2.70 -15.84
CA THR A 73 11.72 3.39 -14.60
C THR A 73 10.20 3.57 -14.57
N GLN A 74 9.45 2.46 -14.74
CA GLN A 74 8.52 2.23 -13.64
C GLN A 74 9.45 2.19 -12.43
N GLN A 75 9.44 3.25 -11.60
CA GLN A 75 10.04 3.15 -10.29
C GLN A 75 9.62 1.78 -9.81
N LYS A 76 10.59 0.86 -9.68
CA LYS A 76 10.34 -0.40 -9.01
C LYS A 76 9.81 0.09 -7.67
N SER A 77 8.49 0.12 -7.51
CA SER A 77 7.83 0.08 -6.23
C SER A 77 8.32 -1.25 -5.69
N SER A 78 9.51 -1.20 -5.11
CA SER A 78 10.42 -2.32 -5.06
C SER A 78 9.82 -3.28 -4.07
N VAL A 79 9.03 -4.23 -4.57
CA VAL A 79 8.32 -5.20 -3.73
C VAL A 79 9.32 -5.70 -2.70
N PHE A 80 9.01 -5.43 -1.44
CA PHE A 80 9.91 -5.68 -0.33
C PHE A 80 10.13 -7.17 -0.26
N LYS A 81 11.36 -7.52 0.03
CA LYS A 81 11.73 -8.91 0.22
C LYS A 81 11.02 -9.43 1.47
N ALA A 82 10.05 -10.34 1.28
CA ALA A 82 9.30 -10.97 2.36
C ALA A 82 9.73 -12.41 2.66
N LYS A 83 10.28 -13.12 1.67
CA LYS A 83 10.73 -14.50 1.81
C LYS A 83 12.16 -14.69 1.33
N ASP A 84 12.98 -15.32 2.15
CA ASP A 84 14.33 -15.75 1.82
C ASP A 84 14.33 -17.14 1.17
N THR A 85 15.23 -17.36 0.21
CA THR A 85 15.38 -18.64 -0.50
C THR A 85 15.68 -19.77 0.49
N GLY A 86 14.80 -20.77 0.55
CA GLY A 86 14.91 -21.92 1.46
C GLY A 86 14.35 -21.69 2.87
N SER A 87 13.58 -20.62 3.09
CA SER A 87 12.97 -20.36 4.39
C SER A 87 11.58 -20.97 4.48
N GLU A 88 11.39 -21.86 5.45
CA GLU A 88 10.11 -22.50 5.72
C GLU A 88 9.30 -21.65 6.70
N VAL A 89 8.07 -21.36 6.32
CA VAL A 89 7.10 -20.63 7.15
C VAL A 89 6.30 -21.66 7.95
N PRO A 90 6.18 -21.50 9.28
CA PRO A 90 5.35 -22.35 10.13
C PRO A 90 3.90 -22.48 9.63
N LYS A 91 3.26 -23.60 9.94
CA LYS A 91 1.95 -23.97 9.39
C LYS A 91 0.84 -23.04 9.89
N GLU A 92 0.98 -22.56 11.11
CA GLU A 92 0.08 -21.66 11.82
C GLU A 92 -0.08 -20.36 11.03
N ILE A 93 1.05 -19.75 10.63
CA ILE A 93 1.09 -18.54 9.81
C ILE A 93 0.52 -18.81 8.41
N ARG A 94 0.89 -19.93 7.78
CA ARG A 94 0.36 -20.29 6.45
C ARG A 94 -1.15 -20.45 6.44
N ASN A 95 -1.71 -21.00 7.52
CA ASN A 95 -3.15 -21.19 7.63
C ASN A 95 -3.86 -19.84 7.78
N VAL A 96 -3.36 -18.96 8.67
CA VAL A 96 -3.98 -17.65 8.86
C VAL A 96 -3.85 -16.77 7.62
N CYS A 97 -2.74 -16.82 6.90
CA CYS A 97 -2.55 -16.06 5.65
C CYS A 97 -3.55 -16.45 4.55
N LYS A 98 -4.09 -17.67 4.58
CA LYS A 98 -5.09 -18.14 3.60
C LYS A 98 -6.51 -17.75 3.95
N SER A 99 -6.81 -17.57 5.25
CA SER A 99 -8.15 -17.27 5.74
C SER A 99 -8.37 -15.79 6.03
N ALA A 100 -7.32 -15.10 6.48
CA ALA A 100 -7.37 -13.69 6.81
C ALA A 100 -7.09 -12.83 5.57
N VAL A 101 -7.84 -11.74 5.46
CA VAL A 101 -7.67 -10.69 4.46
C VAL A 101 -7.62 -9.38 5.21
N TYR A 102 -6.71 -8.49 4.84
CA TYR A 102 -6.61 -7.17 5.43
C TYR A 102 -7.58 -6.22 4.74
N THR A 103 -8.57 -5.74 5.50
CA THR A 103 -9.60 -4.83 5.00
C THR A 103 -9.06 -3.41 4.93
N SER A 104 -8.88 -2.92 3.69
CA SER A 104 -8.54 -1.55 3.33
C SER A 104 -9.34 -1.16 2.07
N ASP A 105 -8.96 -0.12 1.33
CA ASP A 105 -9.66 0.24 0.07
C ASP A 105 -9.59 -0.88 -0.99
N ALA A 106 -8.58 -1.75 -0.93
CA ALA A 106 -8.31 -2.80 -1.93
C ALA A 106 -8.43 -4.26 -1.45
N ASP A 107 -8.86 -4.51 -0.20
CA ASP A 107 -8.98 -5.86 0.41
C ASP A 107 -7.85 -6.84 0.02
N GLU A 108 -6.69 -6.72 0.69
CA GLU A 108 -5.47 -7.44 0.29
C GLU A 108 -5.23 -8.69 1.17
N PRO A 109 -4.86 -9.84 0.59
CA PRO A 109 -4.55 -11.04 1.37
C PRO A 109 -3.25 -10.87 2.17
N PHE A 110 -3.13 -11.61 3.27
CA PHE A 110 -1.87 -11.69 3.99
C PHE A 110 -0.86 -12.57 3.24
N GLU A 111 0.36 -12.07 3.13
CA GLU A 111 1.50 -12.80 2.60
C GLU A 111 2.40 -13.31 3.72
N GLU A 112 2.93 -14.51 3.54
CA GLU A 112 3.86 -15.12 4.49
C GLU A 112 5.22 -14.42 4.49
N VAL A 113 5.77 -14.16 5.68
CA VAL A 113 7.10 -13.59 5.88
C VAL A 113 8.03 -14.63 6.49
N SER A 114 9.21 -14.79 5.90
CA SER A 114 10.30 -15.60 6.46
C SER A 114 11.64 -15.06 5.98
N LEU A 115 12.31 -14.31 6.83
CA LEU A 115 13.58 -13.64 6.55
C LEU A 115 14.67 -14.14 7.50
N LYS A 116 15.90 -14.28 7.01
CA LYS A 116 17.03 -14.67 7.88
C LYS A 116 17.44 -13.49 8.76
N TRP A 117 17.44 -13.67 10.07
CA TRP A 117 17.76 -12.61 11.03
C TRP A 117 18.55 -13.16 12.21
N GLU A 118 19.83 -12.81 12.29
CA GLU A 118 20.76 -13.22 13.36
C GLU A 118 21.08 -12.06 14.31
N GLY A 119 20.09 -11.20 14.58
CA GLY A 119 20.25 -10.08 15.50
C GLY A 119 20.46 -10.55 16.93
N LYS A 120 21.47 -9.99 17.61
CA LYS A 120 21.80 -10.35 19.00
C LYS A 120 20.77 -9.88 20.04
N ASN A 121 19.93 -8.89 19.69
CA ASN A 121 19.05 -8.18 20.62
C ASN A 121 17.56 -8.28 20.25
N GLY A 122 17.12 -9.43 19.74
CA GLY A 122 15.70 -9.65 19.44
C GLY A 122 15.27 -9.07 18.10
N LEU A 123 14.11 -8.43 18.06
CA LEU A 123 13.51 -7.90 16.82
C LEU A 123 14.30 -6.71 16.23
N PRO A 124 14.41 -6.62 14.89
CA PRO A 124 15.18 -5.57 14.22
C PRO A 124 14.63 -4.16 14.49
N THR A 125 15.53 -3.19 14.56
CA THR A 125 15.17 -1.75 14.56
C THR A 125 14.70 -1.31 13.17
N GLU A 126 14.17 -0.10 13.04
CA GLU A 126 13.66 0.47 11.79
C GLU A 126 14.71 0.39 10.67
N SER A 127 15.92 0.85 10.93
CA SER A 127 17.01 0.87 9.94
C SER A 127 17.52 -0.54 9.58
N GLU A 128 17.53 -1.47 10.55
CA GLU A 128 17.91 -2.87 10.31
C GLU A 128 16.85 -3.58 9.48
N PHE A 129 15.57 -3.34 9.80
CA PHE A 129 14.44 -3.89 9.06
C PHE A 129 14.42 -3.36 7.62
N ALA A 130 14.68 -2.07 7.41
CA ALA A 130 14.79 -1.47 6.08
C ALA A 130 15.87 -2.17 5.22
N LYS A 131 17.03 -2.48 5.82
CA LYS A 131 18.10 -3.23 5.14
C LYS A 131 17.69 -4.67 4.84
N LEU A 132 16.96 -5.31 5.76
CA LEU A 132 16.52 -6.69 5.63
C LEU A 132 15.54 -6.88 4.46
N ILE A 133 14.61 -5.95 4.28
CA ILE A 133 13.60 -5.98 3.21
C ILE A 133 14.13 -5.48 1.86
N ASN A 134 15.43 -5.14 1.76
CA ASN A 134 16.06 -4.49 0.61
C ASN A 134 15.36 -3.18 0.19
N HIS A 135 15.06 -2.32 1.17
CA HIS A 135 14.53 -0.99 0.87
C HIS A 135 15.52 -0.21 -0.01
N SER A 136 15.01 0.50 -1.03
CA SER A 136 15.83 1.26 -1.98
C SER A 136 16.72 2.32 -1.32
N SER A 137 16.22 2.87 -0.21
CA SER A 137 16.96 3.78 0.67
C SER A 137 16.64 3.43 2.12
N PRO A 138 17.52 2.72 2.85
CA PRO A 138 17.25 2.28 4.21
C PRO A 138 17.24 3.43 5.23
N ASP A 139 17.95 4.53 4.95
CA ASP A 139 18.07 5.67 5.86
C ASP A 139 16.91 6.65 5.71
N SER A 140 16.20 6.64 4.58
CA SER A 140 15.02 7.47 4.33
C SER A 140 13.71 6.66 4.31
N ALA A 141 13.75 5.41 4.76
CA ALA A 141 12.55 4.58 4.83
C ALA A 141 11.65 5.09 5.95
N GLU A 142 10.40 5.43 5.65
CA GLU A 142 9.42 5.78 6.66
C GLU A 142 8.83 4.50 7.26
N ILE A 143 9.52 4.00 8.31
CA ILE A 143 9.15 2.81 9.05
C ILE A 143 8.74 3.22 10.46
N LYS A 144 7.58 2.76 10.92
CA LYS A 144 7.09 2.97 12.29
C LYS A 144 6.87 1.62 12.96
N ILE A 145 7.40 1.46 14.17
CA ILE A 145 7.16 0.29 15.01
C ILE A 145 5.91 0.55 15.85
N LEU A 146 4.94 -0.33 15.74
CA LEU A 146 3.66 -0.29 16.44
C LEU A 146 3.50 -1.54 17.32
N ASP A 147 2.79 -1.37 18.43
CA ASP A 147 2.31 -2.47 19.26
C ASP A 147 1.17 -3.20 18.51
N PRO A 148 1.18 -4.55 18.44
CA PRO A 148 0.11 -5.33 17.81
C PRO A 148 -1.29 -4.97 18.30
N LEU A 149 -1.47 -4.70 19.59
CA LEU A 149 -2.77 -4.35 20.20
C LEU A 149 -3.22 -2.94 19.85
N ASN A 150 -2.28 -2.03 19.60
CA ASN A 150 -2.60 -0.67 19.15
C ASN A 150 -2.97 -0.67 17.66
N TRP A 151 -2.24 -1.43 16.85
CA TRP A 151 -2.53 -1.60 15.43
C TRP A 151 -3.89 -2.27 15.20
N ASP A 152 -4.16 -3.38 15.91
CA ASP A 152 -5.44 -4.07 15.87
C ASP A 152 -6.37 -3.66 17.02
N SER A 153 -6.63 -2.35 17.13
CA SER A 153 -7.52 -1.81 18.16
C SER A 153 -8.95 -2.38 18.15
N ARG A 154 -9.37 -2.99 17.03
CA ARG A 154 -10.68 -3.61 16.85
C ARG A 154 -10.69 -5.12 17.10
N GLY A 155 -9.52 -5.74 17.30
CA GLY A 155 -9.39 -7.18 17.51
C GLY A 155 -9.74 -8.03 16.28
N GLN A 156 -9.68 -7.47 15.07
CA GLN A 156 -10.03 -8.18 13.82
C GLN A 156 -8.93 -9.14 13.37
N TYR A 157 -7.69 -8.86 13.76
CA TYR A 157 -6.49 -9.58 13.34
C TYR A 157 -5.80 -10.29 14.52
N THR A 158 -6.55 -10.52 15.61
CA THR A 158 -6.05 -11.24 16.79
C THR A 158 -5.56 -12.63 16.39
N ASP A 159 -6.26 -13.33 15.50
CA ASP A 159 -5.86 -14.64 15.00
C ASP A 159 -4.48 -14.60 14.30
N VAL A 160 -4.16 -13.52 13.59
CA VAL A 160 -2.85 -13.33 12.94
C VAL A 160 -1.77 -13.16 14.00
N ILE A 161 -2.03 -12.33 15.01
CA ILE A 161 -1.08 -12.07 16.11
C ILE A 161 -0.84 -13.36 16.92
N GLU A 162 -1.90 -14.10 17.23
CA GLU A 162 -1.82 -15.40 17.92
C GLU A 162 -1.03 -16.42 17.11
N ALA A 163 -1.31 -16.57 15.81
CA ALA A 163 -0.59 -17.51 14.94
C ALA A 163 0.91 -17.21 14.87
N VAL A 164 1.29 -15.92 14.78
CA VAL A 164 2.69 -15.50 14.79
C VAL A 164 3.35 -15.76 16.15
N ARG A 165 2.63 -15.58 17.25
CA ARG A 165 3.11 -15.84 18.61
C ARG A 165 3.27 -17.32 18.90
N GLU A 166 2.34 -18.16 18.46
CA GLU A 166 2.42 -19.62 18.53
C GLU A 166 3.62 -20.13 17.71
N ALA A 167 3.74 -19.68 16.47
CA ALA A 167 4.84 -20.04 15.58
C ALA A 167 6.23 -19.63 16.12
N SER A 168 6.28 -18.58 16.95
CA SER A 168 7.51 -18.09 17.59
C SER A 168 7.71 -18.57 19.03
N LYS A 169 6.91 -19.54 19.50
CA LYS A 169 7.01 -20.14 20.85
C LYS A 169 6.87 -19.09 21.97
N GLY A 170 6.07 -18.06 21.75
CA GLY A 170 5.79 -17.01 22.74
C GLY A 170 6.77 -15.84 22.76
N ASN A 171 7.58 -15.65 21.72
CA ASN A 171 8.43 -14.46 21.59
C ASN A 171 7.63 -13.18 21.36
N ASP A 172 8.30 -12.03 21.55
CA ASP A 172 7.75 -10.70 21.30
C ASP A 172 7.27 -10.57 19.84
N VAL A 173 6.08 -10.00 19.65
CA VAL A 173 5.49 -9.75 18.34
C VAL A 173 5.42 -8.24 18.13
N ARG A 174 5.87 -7.76 16.98
CA ARG A 174 5.78 -6.33 16.61
C ARG A 174 5.14 -6.15 15.26
N VAL A 175 4.56 -4.97 15.08
CA VAL A 175 4.03 -4.54 13.79
C VAL A 175 4.90 -3.44 13.22
N TYR A 176 5.45 -3.65 12.04
CA TYR A 176 6.17 -2.62 11.29
C TYR A 176 5.22 -2.05 10.24
N GLN A 177 4.98 -0.75 10.31
CA GLN A 177 4.28 0.00 9.28
C GLN A 177 5.32 0.64 8.37
N ILE A 178 5.28 0.34 7.07
CA ILE A 178 6.22 0.87 6.08
C ILE A 178 5.46 1.58 4.98
N VAL A 179 5.71 2.87 4.81
CA VAL A 179 5.12 3.67 3.74
C VAL A 179 5.82 3.32 2.42
N ARG A 180 5.03 2.93 1.41
CA ARG A 180 5.53 2.61 0.06
C ARG A 180 5.52 3.82 -0.85
N ASP A 181 4.35 4.45 -0.91
CA ASP A 181 4.04 5.60 -1.74
C ASP A 181 2.96 6.44 -1.04
N ALA A 182 2.42 7.44 -1.73
CA ALA A 182 1.44 8.37 -1.17
C ALA A 182 0.12 7.70 -0.74
N THR A 183 -0.19 6.51 -1.28
CA THR A 183 -1.48 5.82 -1.11
C THR A 183 -1.31 4.41 -0.57
N ARG A 184 -0.08 3.91 -0.40
CA ARG A 184 0.18 2.51 -0.04
C ARG A 184 1.06 2.41 1.18
N VAL A 185 0.60 1.62 2.13
CA VAL A 185 1.30 1.30 3.37
C VAL A 185 1.33 -0.22 3.52
N GLU A 186 2.46 -0.77 3.95
CA GLU A 186 2.55 -2.18 4.30
C GLU A 186 2.64 -2.37 5.80
N TYR A 187 1.82 -3.29 6.31
CA TYR A 187 1.84 -3.72 7.69
C TYR A 187 2.49 -5.08 7.78
N TRP A 188 3.49 -5.21 8.64
CA TRP A 188 4.27 -6.43 8.83
C TRP A 188 4.17 -6.88 10.28
N VAL A 189 3.40 -7.93 10.53
CA VAL A 189 3.25 -8.55 11.86
C VAL A 189 4.30 -9.66 11.95
N VAL A 190 5.37 -9.43 12.71
CA VAL A 190 6.53 -10.32 12.74
C VAL A 190 7.02 -10.62 14.15
N SER A 191 7.64 -11.79 14.28
CA SER A 191 8.29 -12.26 15.49
C SER A 191 9.62 -12.95 15.14
N HIS A 192 10.52 -13.01 16.10
CA HIS A 192 11.77 -13.75 15.97
C HIS A 192 11.56 -15.21 16.36
N ALA A 193 12.00 -16.16 15.53
CA ALA A 193 11.94 -17.59 15.80
C ALA A 193 13.13 -18.32 15.14
N ASP A 194 13.83 -19.15 15.92
CA ASP A 194 14.87 -20.06 15.43
C ASP A 194 15.93 -19.38 14.50
N GLY A 195 16.34 -18.14 14.82
CA GLY A 195 17.33 -17.36 14.04
C GLY A 195 16.78 -16.75 12.75
N ARG A 196 15.46 -16.59 12.68
CA ARG A 196 14.74 -16.02 11.54
C ARG A 196 13.64 -15.10 12.03
N LEU A 197 13.23 -14.21 11.16
CA LEU A 197 12.05 -13.38 11.33
C LEU A 197 10.90 -14.04 10.58
N ILE A 198 9.86 -14.45 11.31
CA ILE A 198 8.67 -15.09 10.76
C ILE A 198 7.45 -14.20 11.00
N GLY A 199 6.48 -14.23 10.10
CA GLY A 199 5.31 -13.39 10.27
C GLY A 199 4.36 -13.39 9.09
N ALA A 200 3.45 -12.42 9.08
CA ALA A 200 2.55 -12.12 7.99
C ALA A 200 2.66 -10.63 7.63
N LYS A 201 2.55 -10.32 6.34
CA LYS A 201 2.46 -8.93 5.86
C LYS A 201 1.18 -8.72 5.07
N ALA A 202 0.66 -7.50 5.09
CA ALA A 202 -0.45 -7.09 4.25
C ALA A 202 -0.20 -5.71 3.65
N LEU A 203 -0.69 -5.52 2.42
CA LEU A 203 -0.72 -4.22 1.77
C LEU A 203 -2.02 -3.49 2.15
N SER A 204 -1.92 -2.20 2.39
CA SER A 204 -3.05 -1.32 2.65
C SER A 204 -3.02 -0.19 1.63
N VAL A 205 -4.19 0.08 1.04
CA VAL A 205 -4.40 1.24 0.18
C VAL A 205 -5.23 2.28 0.93
N GLU A 206 -4.67 3.48 1.08
CA GLU A 206 -5.21 4.64 1.80
C GLU A 206 -5.33 5.79 0.78
N SER A 207 -6.48 5.86 0.09
CA SER A 207 -6.80 6.91 -0.89
C SER A 207 -7.65 8.03 -0.30
#